data_AF-A0A080WFM6-F1
#
_entry.id   AF-A0A080WFM6-F1
#
_cell.length_a   1.000
_cell.length_b   1.000
_cell.length_c   1.000
_cell.angle_alpha   90.00
_cell.angle_beta   90.00
_cell.angle_gamma   90.00
#
_symmetry.space_group_name_H-M   'P 1'
#
loop_
_entity.id
_entity.type
_entity.pdbx_description
1 polymer ?
#
loop_
_entity_poly.entity_id
_entity_poly.type
_entity_poly.pdbx_seq_one_letter_code
_entity_poly.pdbx_strand_id
1 'polypeptide(L)'
;MSAPAKSRWADDNPETEAELQRRKQEKEAKKRAKAERQRLIAERQQQQQQQTQQSTEPSDKQPDKPENGSEPPSKRRRLSNETSEDAGVAPPARLLQFPAPEWGPCRHIDNFENLNAIEEGSYGWVSRAKETATGQIVAIKKLKMENAYDGFPVTGLREIQTLLASRHPHIIQLREVVMGDAMDE
;
A
#
# COMPACT_ATOMS: atom_id res chain seq x y z
N MET A 1 -30.89 -2.42 55.11
CA MET A 1 -30.29 -2.21 53.78
C MET A 1 -30.76 -3.37 52.90
N SER A 2 -31.85 -3.20 52.16
CA SER A 2 -32.52 -4.27 51.41
C SER A 2 -31.86 -4.49 50.04
N ALA A 3 -31.59 -5.74 49.66
CA ALA A 3 -31.00 -6.10 48.37
C ALA A 3 -31.98 -5.82 47.22
N PRO A 4 -31.51 -5.43 46.01
CA PRO A 4 -32.39 -5.18 44.88
C PRO A 4 -33.03 -6.48 44.38
N ALA A 5 -34.34 -6.45 44.14
CA ALA A 5 -35.14 -7.59 43.71
C ALA A 5 -34.73 -8.05 42.30
N LYS A 6 -34.49 -9.37 42.15
CA LYS A 6 -34.27 -10.04 40.86
C LYS A 6 -35.54 -9.86 40.00
N SER A 7 -35.37 -9.24 38.83
CA SER A 7 -36.46 -9.01 37.86
C SER A 7 -37.08 -10.33 37.39
N ARG A 8 -38.42 -10.37 37.34
CA ARG A 8 -39.28 -11.50 36.87
C ARG A 8 -39.05 -11.94 35.42
N TRP A 9 -38.11 -11.32 34.71
CA TRP A 9 -37.82 -11.54 33.29
C TRP A 9 -36.46 -12.22 33.05
N ALA A 10 -35.71 -12.54 34.11
CA ALA A 10 -34.54 -13.38 33.99
C ALA A 10 -35.00 -14.84 33.93
N ASP A 11 -35.45 -15.28 32.76
CA ASP A 11 -35.56 -16.71 32.48
C ASP A 11 -34.13 -17.28 32.54
N ASP A 12 -33.82 -18.00 33.62
CA ASP A 12 -32.66 -18.88 33.74
C ASP A 12 -32.87 -20.07 32.77
N ASN A 13 -32.75 -19.79 31.47
CA ASN A 13 -32.88 -20.78 30.41
C ASN A 13 -31.50 -21.44 30.19
N PRO A 14 -31.31 -22.75 30.44
CA PRO A 14 -30.00 -23.44 30.35
C PRO A 14 -29.33 -23.31 28.98
N GLU A 15 -30.09 -22.95 27.94
CA GLU A 15 -29.61 -22.66 26.59
C GLU A 15 -28.78 -21.35 26.53
N THR A 16 -29.15 -20.31 27.29
CA THR A 16 -28.43 -19.03 27.34
C THR A 16 -27.10 -19.11 28.11
N GLU A 17 -27.04 -19.91 29.17
CA GLU A 17 -25.79 -20.17 29.89
C GLU A 17 -24.81 -20.97 29.04
N ALA A 18 -25.31 -21.95 28.27
CA ALA A 18 -24.50 -22.73 27.33
C ALA A 18 -23.88 -21.85 26.23
N GLU A 19 -24.63 -20.88 25.70
CA GLU A 19 -24.08 -19.91 24.73
C GLU A 19 -23.01 -19.00 25.31
N LEU A 20 -23.19 -18.53 26.55
CA LEU A 20 -22.18 -17.73 27.24
C LEU A 20 -20.90 -18.52 27.51
N GLN A 21 -21.02 -19.80 27.85
CA GLN A 21 -19.87 -20.71 27.99
C GLN A 21 -19.16 -20.94 26.66
N ARG A 22 -19.90 -21.17 25.57
CA ARG A 22 -19.32 -21.34 24.22
C ARG A 22 -18.58 -20.08 23.76
N ARG A 23 -19.16 -18.91 23.97
CA ARG A 23 -18.53 -17.61 23.68
C ARG A 23 -17.28 -17.35 24.53
N LYS A 24 -17.25 -17.85 25.76
CA LYS A 24 -16.08 -17.75 26.66
C LYS A 24 -14.96 -18.68 26.18
N GLN A 25 -15.27 -19.93 25.84
CA GLN A 25 -14.31 -20.90 25.29
C GLN A 25 -13.74 -20.43 23.94
N GLU A 26 -14.56 -19.88 23.05
CA GLU A 26 -14.12 -19.35 21.76
C GLU A 26 -13.15 -18.15 21.93
N LYS A 27 -13.48 -17.23 22.83
CA LYS A 27 -12.58 -16.10 23.17
C LYS A 27 -11.26 -16.58 23.76
N GLU A 28 -11.29 -17.61 24.61
CA GLU A 28 -10.09 -18.18 25.21
C GLU A 28 -9.22 -18.92 24.17
N ALA A 29 -9.84 -19.69 23.28
CA ALA A 29 -9.15 -20.36 22.17
C ALA A 29 -8.50 -19.35 21.21
N LYS A 30 -9.22 -18.28 20.85
CA LYS A 30 -8.68 -17.19 20.02
C LYS A 30 -7.51 -16.46 20.69
N LYS A 31 -7.57 -16.28 22.01
CA LYS A 31 -6.47 -15.70 22.80
C LYS A 31 -5.25 -16.62 22.84
N ARG A 32 -5.45 -17.94 23.02
CA ARG A 32 -4.37 -18.94 22.99
C ARG A 32 -3.70 -19.03 21.62
N ALA A 33 -4.48 -19.08 20.53
CA ALA A 33 -3.95 -19.10 19.17
C ALA A 33 -3.15 -17.83 18.81
N LYS A 34 -3.58 -16.65 19.28
CA LYS A 34 -2.82 -15.40 19.09
C LYS A 34 -1.49 -15.41 19.87
N ALA A 35 -1.50 -15.91 21.10
CA ALA A 35 -0.30 -16.03 21.92
C ALA A 35 0.71 -17.02 21.33
N GLU A 36 0.25 -18.15 20.78
CA GLU A 36 1.09 -19.14 20.11
C GLU A 36 1.72 -18.59 18.82
N ARG A 37 0.93 -17.91 17.99
CA ARG A 37 1.46 -17.21 16.80
C ARG A 37 2.50 -16.16 17.15
N GLN A 38 2.31 -15.39 18.23
CA GLN A 38 3.28 -14.41 18.69
C GLN A 38 4.58 -15.07 19.18
N ARG A 39 4.50 -16.23 19.84
CA ARG A 39 5.69 -17.00 20.26
C ARG A 39 6.48 -17.52 19.06
N LEU A 40 5.80 -18.10 18.07
CA LEU A 40 6.46 -18.61 16.86
C LEU A 40 7.18 -17.51 16.07
N ILE A 41 6.58 -16.31 16.00
CA ILE A 41 7.20 -15.15 15.34
C ILE A 41 8.44 -14.68 16.11
N ALA A 42 8.36 -14.60 17.45
CA ALA A 42 9.49 -14.20 18.28
C ALA A 42 10.65 -15.22 18.19
N GLU A 43 10.35 -16.51 18.17
CA GLU A 43 11.34 -17.58 18.00
C GLU A 43 12.02 -17.51 16.63
N ARG A 44 11.24 -17.29 15.56
CA ARG A 44 11.78 -17.11 14.20
C ARG A 44 12.66 -15.87 14.08
N GLN A 45 12.32 -14.78 14.77
CA GLN A 45 13.16 -13.57 14.82
C GLN A 45 14.46 -13.81 15.59
N GLN A 46 14.42 -14.56 16.70
CA GLN A 46 15.63 -14.93 17.44
C GLN A 46 16.55 -15.83 16.62
N GLN A 47 16.01 -16.80 15.88
CA GLN A 47 16.81 -17.64 14.98
C GLN A 47 17.48 -16.82 13.87
N GLN A 48 16.78 -15.83 13.28
CA GLN A 48 17.38 -14.91 12.31
C GLN A 48 18.48 -14.05 12.92
N GLN A 49 18.31 -13.56 14.16
CA GLN A 49 19.34 -12.79 14.84
C GLN A 49 20.57 -13.64 15.19
N GLN A 50 20.39 -14.89 15.59
CA GLN A 50 21.50 -15.82 15.85
C GLN A 50 22.28 -16.18 14.57
N GLN A 51 21.59 -16.37 13.44
CA GLN A 51 22.27 -16.57 12.13
C GLN A 51 23.05 -15.33 11.67
N THR A 52 22.54 -14.14 11.98
CA THR A 52 23.23 -12.88 11.63
C THR A 52 24.45 -12.63 12.53
N GLN A 53 24.42 -13.09 13.78
CA GLN A 53 25.55 -12.96 14.72
C GLN A 53 26.63 -14.04 14.53
N GLN A 54 26.30 -15.22 14.01
CA GLN A 54 27.31 -16.24 13.65
C GLN A 54 28.09 -15.93 12.37
N SER A 55 27.68 -14.94 11.57
CA SER A 55 28.39 -14.53 10.35
C SER A 55 29.28 -13.29 10.52
N THR A 56 29.50 -12.82 11.76
CA THR A 56 30.43 -11.71 12.04
C THR A 56 31.42 -12.04 13.14
N GLU A 57 32.56 -12.63 12.78
CA GLU A 57 33.85 -12.38 13.44
C GLU A 57 34.95 -12.26 12.38
N PRO A 58 35.99 -11.41 12.61
CA PRO A 58 36.87 -10.91 11.58
C PRO A 58 38.06 -11.85 11.38
N SER A 59 38.37 -12.21 10.12
CA SER A 59 39.65 -12.85 9.81
C SER A 59 40.21 -12.30 8.51
N ASP A 60 41.28 -11.56 8.69
CA ASP A 60 42.23 -11.10 7.70
C ASP A 60 42.92 -12.32 7.08
N LYS A 61 42.56 -12.67 5.83
CA LYS A 61 43.41 -13.32 4.81
C LYS A 61 42.60 -13.63 3.54
N GLN A 62 43.19 -13.21 2.43
CA GLN A 62 42.71 -13.37 1.05
C GLN A 62 42.19 -14.78 0.72
N PRO A 63 41.16 -14.88 -0.13
CA PRO A 63 41.04 -15.98 -1.06
C PRO A 63 41.29 -15.53 -2.50
N ASP A 64 41.99 -16.39 -3.23
CA ASP A 64 42.23 -16.33 -4.65
C ASP A 64 40.95 -16.24 -5.48
N LYS A 65 41.06 -15.50 -6.58
CA LYS A 65 40.13 -15.48 -7.73
C LYS A 65 39.82 -16.91 -8.19
N PRO A 66 38.57 -17.17 -8.63
CA PRO A 66 38.42 -17.28 -10.07
C PRO A 66 37.24 -16.47 -10.64
N GLU A 67 37.39 -16.24 -11.93
CA GLU A 67 36.56 -15.53 -12.89
C GLU A 67 35.06 -15.88 -12.84
N ASN A 68 34.17 -14.87 -12.82
CA ASN A 68 33.37 -14.47 -13.99
C ASN A 68 32.55 -13.22 -13.64
N GLY A 69 32.39 -12.31 -14.60
CA GLY A 69 32.02 -10.92 -14.35
C GLY A 69 30.58 -10.65 -13.93
N SER A 70 30.39 -9.69 -13.03
CA SER A 70 29.66 -8.42 -13.27
C SER A 70 29.37 -7.72 -11.93
N GLU A 71 30.34 -6.94 -11.41
CA GLU A 71 30.09 -5.96 -10.35
C GLU A 71 30.07 -4.54 -10.95
N PRO A 72 29.22 -3.62 -10.42
CA PRO A 72 29.14 -2.25 -10.92
C PRO A 72 30.40 -1.47 -10.53
N PRO A 73 30.99 -0.66 -11.42
CA PRO A 73 32.30 -0.06 -11.18
C PRO A 73 32.25 0.94 -10.01
N SER A 74 32.96 0.61 -8.94
CA SER A 74 33.27 1.51 -7.84
C SER A 74 34.40 2.46 -8.25
N LYS A 75 34.18 3.76 -8.02
CA LYS A 75 35.09 4.93 -8.19
C LYS A 75 34.96 5.68 -9.52
N ARG A 76 34.08 6.68 -9.48
CA ARG A 76 34.07 7.85 -10.34
C ARG A 76 35.45 8.55 -10.23
N ARG A 77 36.30 8.42 -11.26
CA ARG A 77 37.51 9.24 -11.40
C ARG A 77 37.11 10.72 -11.36
N ARG A 78 37.57 11.47 -10.36
CA ARG A 78 37.59 12.92 -10.42
C ARG A 78 38.66 13.30 -11.45
N LEU A 79 38.26 13.73 -12.65
CA LEU A 79 39.20 14.47 -13.51
C LEU A 79 39.45 15.81 -12.83
N SER A 80 40.70 16.04 -12.42
CA SER A 80 41.22 17.38 -12.14
C SER A 80 41.06 18.23 -13.40
N ASN A 81 40.42 19.38 -13.27
CA ASN A 81 40.32 20.38 -14.32
C ASN A 81 41.64 21.17 -14.31
N GLU A 82 42.62 20.72 -15.08
CA GLU A 82 43.79 21.56 -15.38
C GLU A 82 43.41 22.51 -16.52
N THR A 83 43.36 23.80 -16.18
CA THR A 83 43.03 24.90 -17.08
C THR A 83 44.07 24.98 -18.18
N SER A 84 43.74 24.46 -19.36
CA SER A 84 44.37 24.88 -20.61
C SER A 84 43.51 26.00 -21.19
N GLU A 85 43.99 27.22 -21.02
CA GLU A 85 43.49 28.37 -21.74
C GLU A 85 43.85 28.20 -23.22
N ASP A 86 42.82 28.19 -24.06
CA ASP A 86 42.79 28.42 -25.52
C ASP A 86 42.18 27.26 -26.32
N ALA A 87 40.89 27.42 -26.69
CA ALA A 87 40.29 27.04 -27.97
C ALA A 87 38.75 27.01 -27.87
N GLY A 88 38.09 27.98 -28.51
CA GLY A 88 36.73 27.85 -29.07
C GLY A 88 35.57 27.68 -28.08
N VAL A 89 34.69 28.69 -28.01
CA VAL A 89 33.40 28.59 -27.31
C VAL A 89 32.54 27.52 -27.97
N ALA A 90 32.65 26.28 -27.51
CA ALA A 90 31.70 25.22 -27.85
C ALA A 90 30.34 25.60 -27.24
N PRO A 91 29.22 25.48 -27.99
CA PRO A 91 27.91 25.73 -27.43
C PRO A 91 27.69 24.80 -26.23
N PRO A 92 27.08 25.28 -25.14
CA PRO A 92 26.87 24.45 -23.96
C PRO A 92 26.11 23.19 -24.38
N ALA A 93 26.64 22.03 -24.00
CA ALA A 93 26.01 20.75 -24.28
C ALA A 93 24.53 20.83 -23.89
N ARG A 94 23.64 20.77 -24.90
CA ARG A 94 22.20 20.72 -24.67
C ARG A 94 21.90 19.37 -24.04
N LEU A 95 21.93 19.32 -22.71
CA LEU A 95 21.43 18.17 -21.97
C LEU A 95 20.01 17.92 -22.49
N LEU A 96 19.75 16.68 -22.90
CA LEU A 96 18.41 16.25 -23.27
C LEU A 96 17.54 16.34 -22.01
N GLN A 97 16.89 17.48 -21.84
CA GLN A 97 15.96 17.70 -20.75
C GLN A 97 14.66 17.03 -21.15
N PHE A 98 14.48 15.80 -20.66
CA PHE A 98 13.19 15.15 -20.72
C PHE A 98 12.25 15.95 -19.82
N PRO A 99 11.11 16.46 -20.33
CA PRO A 99 10.14 17.13 -19.48
C PRO A 99 9.75 16.14 -18.37
N ALA A 100 10.08 16.50 -17.13
CA ALA A 100 9.58 15.77 -15.98
C ALA A 100 8.05 15.87 -16.03
N PRO A 101 7.31 14.78 -15.76
CA PRO A 101 5.86 14.86 -15.66
C PRO A 101 5.52 15.94 -14.64
N GLU A 102 4.84 16.99 -15.09
CA GLU A 102 4.45 18.10 -14.24
C GLU A 102 3.42 17.56 -13.23
N TRP A 103 3.73 17.74 -11.95
CA TRP A 103 2.80 17.40 -10.89
C TRP A 103 1.68 18.44 -10.91
N GLY A 104 0.57 18.09 -11.56
CA GLY A 104 -0.63 18.93 -11.65
C GLY A 104 -1.59 18.67 -10.49
N PRO A 105 -2.46 19.64 -10.15
CA PRO A 105 -3.54 19.41 -9.20
C PRO A 105 -4.51 18.35 -9.73
N CYS A 106 -4.97 17.45 -8.85
CA CYS A 106 -6.06 16.53 -9.17
C CYS A 106 -7.38 17.32 -9.30
N ARG A 107 -8.21 16.95 -10.27
CA ARG A 107 -9.56 17.53 -10.40
C ARG A 107 -10.45 17.11 -9.24
N HIS A 108 -11.45 17.96 -8.95
CA HIS A 108 -12.43 17.68 -7.91
C HIS A 108 -13.57 16.80 -8.40
N ILE A 109 -14.13 15.99 -7.51
CA ILE A 109 -15.23 15.06 -7.79
C ILE A 109 -16.52 15.77 -8.24
N ASP A 110 -16.75 17.01 -7.83
CA ASP A 110 -17.95 17.81 -8.18
C ASP A 110 -18.12 18.07 -9.69
N ASN A 111 -17.07 17.84 -10.48
CA ASN A 111 -17.16 17.91 -11.93
C ASN A 111 -17.92 16.71 -12.55
N PHE A 112 -18.37 15.77 -11.71
CA PHE A 112 -19.04 14.55 -12.10
C PHE A 112 -20.37 14.43 -11.36
N GLU A 113 -21.46 14.36 -12.12
CA GLU A 113 -22.80 14.06 -11.63
C GLU A 113 -22.92 12.55 -11.41
N ASN A 114 -23.13 12.12 -10.16
CA ASN A 114 -23.37 10.70 -9.85
C ASN A 114 -24.76 10.30 -10.35
N LEU A 115 -24.86 9.21 -11.13
CA LEU A 115 -26.10 8.75 -11.72
C LEU A 115 -26.72 7.60 -10.92
N ASN A 116 -25.99 6.48 -10.81
CA ASN A 116 -26.45 5.32 -10.06
C ASN A 116 -25.27 4.49 -9.57
N ALA A 117 -25.45 3.83 -8.44
CA ALA A 117 -24.54 2.78 -8.00
C ALA A 117 -24.55 1.62 -8.99
N ILE A 118 -23.37 1.07 -9.26
CA ILE A 118 -23.18 -0.14 -10.05
C ILE A 118 -22.98 -1.32 -9.09
N GLU A 119 -21.93 -1.24 -8.27
CA GLU A 119 -21.56 -2.33 -7.38
C GLU A 119 -20.73 -1.83 -6.20
N GLU A 120 -20.93 -2.46 -5.04
CA GLU A 120 -20.03 -2.35 -3.90
C GLU A 120 -19.14 -3.59 -3.81
N GLY A 121 -17.83 -3.38 -3.86
CA GLY A 121 -16.84 -4.43 -3.67
C GLY A 121 -16.10 -4.33 -2.33
N SER A 122 -15.24 -5.32 -2.09
CA SER A 122 -14.34 -5.31 -0.92
C SER A 122 -13.37 -4.12 -0.92
N TYR A 123 -13.01 -3.60 -2.09
CA TYR A 123 -11.99 -2.58 -2.27
C TYR A 123 -12.53 -1.17 -2.52
N GLY A 124 -13.84 -1.01 -2.72
CA GLY A 124 -14.43 0.29 -3.03
C GLY A 124 -15.88 0.21 -3.51
N TRP A 125 -16.47 1.37 -3.72
CA TRP A 125 -17.79 1.54 -4.33
C TRP A 125 -17.63 2.01 -5.75
N VAL A 126 -18.38 1.42 -6.68
CA VAL A 126 -18.37 1.79 -8.09
C VAL A 126 -19.71 2.40 -8.46
N SER A 127 -19.69 3.62 -8.97
CA SER A 127 -20.86 4.32 -9.48
C SER A 127 -20.70 4.68 -10.95
N ARG A 128 -21.82 4.75 -11.66
CA ARG A 128 -21.91 5.38 -12.97
C ARG A 128 -22.08 6.88 -12.73
N ALA A 129 -21.26 7.69 -13.37
CA ALA A 129 -21.33 9.14 -13.29
C ALA A 129 -21.27 9.77 -14.68
N LYS A 130 -21.66 11.04 -14.77
CA LYS A 130 -21.59 11.84 -15.99
C LYS A 130 -20.70 13.04 -15.73
N GLU A 131 -19.70 13.24 -16.58
CA GLU A 131 -18.86 14.43 -16.51
C GLU A 131 -19.66 15.66 -16.95
N THR A 132 -19.74 16.69 -16.11
CA THR A 132 -20.58 17.89 -16.34
C THR A 132 -20.11 18.70 -17.55
N ALA A 133 -18.81 18.78 -17.78
CA ALA A 133 -18.22 19.57 -18.87
C ALA A 133 -18.39 18.93 -20.25
N THR A 134 -18.24 17.60 -20.34
CA THR A 134 -18.22 16.87 -21.62
C THR A 134 -19.51 16.10 -21.89
N GLY A 135 -20.32 15.87 -20.85
CA GLY A 135 -21.49 15.00 -20.90
C GLY A 135 -21.17 13.52 -21.00
N GLN A 136 -19.90 13.12 -20.92
CA GLN A 136 -19.49 11.72 -21.08
C GLN A 136 -19.84 10.88 -19.85
N ILE A 137 -20.32 9.66 -20.10
CA ILE A 137 -20.58 8.66 -19.04
C ILE A 137 -19.26 7.98 -18.66
N VAL A 138 -18.99 7.93 -17.36
CA VAL A 138 -17.81 7.32 -16.76
C VAL A 138 -18.18 6.40 -15.61
N ALA A 139 -17.28 5.51 -15.24
CA ALA A 139 -17.35 4.77 -13.99
C ALA A 139 -16.36 5.38 -12.99
N ILE A 140 -16.82 5.63 -11.76
CA ILE A 140 -16.00 6.16 -10.68
C ILE A 140 -15.90 5.11 -9.59
N LYS A 141 -14.67 4.76 -9.19
CA LYS A 141 -14.38 3.85 -8.08
C LYS A 141 -13.90 4.64 -6.86
N LYS A 142 -14.76 4.79 -5.85
CA LYS A 142 -14.41 5.37 -4.54
C LYS A 142 -13.64 4.33 -3.72
N LEU A 143 -12.39 4.63 -3.38
CA LEU A 143 -11.55 3.73 -2.58
C LEU A 143 -11.97 3.76 -1.10
N LYS A 144 -12.07 2.57 -0.50
CA LYS A 144 -12.32 2.41 0.94
C LYS A 144 -11.05 2.72 1.73
N MET A 145 -11.04 3.84 2.45
CA MET A 145 -9.88 4.27 3.27
C MET A 145 -9.89 3.65 4.68
N GLU A 146 -11.05 3.19 5.17
CA GLU A 146 -11.29 2.73 6.54
C GLU A 146 -10.40 1.54 6.99
N ASN A 147 -9.96 0.72 6.03
CA ASN A 147 -9.22 -0.51 6.31
C ASN A 147 -7.69 -0.33 6.24
N ALA A 148 -7.21 0.89 5.98
CA ALA A 148 -5.78 1.18 5.86
C ALA A 148 -5.20 1.64 7.19
N TYR A 149 -4.42 0.77 7.84
CA TYR A 149 -3.68 1.09 9.07
C TYR A 149 -2.52 2.08 8.84
N ASP A 150 -2.16 2.34 7.58
CA ASP A 150 -1.06 3.23 7.17
C ASP A 150 -1.40 3.94 5.84
N GLY A 151 -2.20 5.01 5.93
CA GLY A 151 -2.44 5.91 4.81
C GLY A 151 -3.27 5.33 3.66
N PHE A 152 -2.73 5.36 2.44
CA PHE A 152 -3.48 5.04 1.23
C PHE A 152 -3.49 3.52 0.94
N PRO A 153 -4.63 2.91 0.58
CA PRO A 153 -4.73 1.47 0.30
C PRO A 153 -3.73 1.00 -0.77
N VAL A 154 -2.83 0.08 -0.41
CA VAL A 154 -1.83 -0.50 -1.35
C VAL A 154 -2.48 -1.16 -2.57
N THR A 155 -3.68 -1.71 -2.41
CA THR A 155 -4.47 -2.27 -3.51
C THR A 155 -4.87 -1.20 -4.52
N GLY A 156 -5.32 -0.03 -4.06
CA GLY A 156 -5.64 1.11 -4.91
C GLY A 156 -4.42 1.62 -5.68
N LEU A 157 -3.24 1.69 -5.04
CA LEU A 157 -2.01 2.09 -5.72
C LEU A 157 -1.63 1.12 -6.85
N ARG A 158 -1.74 -0.19 -6.60
CA ARG A 158 -1.46 -1.22 -7.62
C ARG A 158 -2.41 -1.09 -8.81
N GLU A 159 -3.69 -0.86 -8.56
CA GLU A 159 -4.68 -0.65 -9.62
C GLU A 159 -4.35 0.59 -10.45
N ILE A 160 -4.09 1.74 -9.81
CA ILE A 160 -3.73 2.98 -10.50
C ILE A 160 -2.50 2.77 -11.36
N GLN A 161 -1.42 2.21 -10.81
CA GLN A 161 -0.17 1.98 -11.55
C GLN A 161 -0.37 1.03 -12.74
N THR A 162 -1.13 -0.05 -12.55
CA THR A 162 -1.38 -1.04 -13.60
C THR A 162 -2.18 -0.45 -14.75
N LEU A 163 -3.24 0.31 -14.44
CA LEU A 163 -4.10 0.92 -15.46
C LEU A 163 -3.43 2.13 -16.14
N LEU A 164 -2.56 2.88 -15.44
CA LEU A 164 -1.76 3.94 -16.07
C LEU A 164 -0.76 3.38 -17.09
N ALA A 165 -0.16 2.22 -16.79
CA ALA A 165 0.80 1.57 -17.68
C ALA A 165 0.15 0.82 -18.85
N SER A 166 -1.13 0.48 -18.75
CA SER A 166 -1.83 -0.36 -19.73
C SER A 166 -2.69 0.49 -20.68
N ARG A 167 -2.34 0.50 -21.97
CA ARG A 167 -3.16 1.11 -23.03
C ARG A 167 -3.45 0.08 -24.11
N HIS A 168 -4.68 -0.45 -24.11
CA HIS A 168 -5.10 -1.48 -25.06
C HIS A 168 -6.61 -1.44 -25.28
N PRO A 169 -7.14 -1.73 -26.50
CA PRO A 169 -8.58 -1.70 -26.77
C PRO A 169 -9.44 -2.64 -25.92
N HIS A 170 -8.84 -3.72 -25.39
CA HIS A 170 -9.52 -4.72 -24.54
C HIS A 170 -9.16 -4.61 -23.06
N ILE A 171 -8.48 -3.55 -22.65
CA ILE A 171 -8.18 -3.26 -21.24
C ILE A 171 -8.86 -1.94 -20.89
N ILE A 172 -9.51 -1.89 -19.73
CA ILE A 172 -10.15 -0.67 -19.25
C ILE A 172 -9.08 0.41 -19.06
N GLN A 173 -9.35 1.61 -19.55
CA GLN A 173 -8.43 2.74 -19.41
C GLN A 173 -8.78 3.56 -18.16
N LEU A 174 -7.77 3.82 -17.31
CA LEU A 174 -7.87 4.85 -16.29
C LEU A 174 -7.78 6.23 -16.96
N ARG A 175 -8.84 7.03 -16.84
CA ARG A 175 -8.88 8.40 -17.40
C ARG A 175 -8.10 9.38 -16.54
N GLU A 176 -8.43 9.45 -15.27
CA GLU A 176 -7.85 10.38 -14.31
C GLU A 176 -8.12 9.90 -12.87
N VAL A 177 -7.37 10.45 -11.92
CA VAL A 177 -7.63 10.30 -10.49
C VAL A 177 -8.13 11.65 -9.98
N VAL A 178 -9.27 11.63 -9.30
CA VAL A 178 -9.95 12.80 -8.74
C VAL A 178 -9.98 12.71 -7.23
N MET A 179 -10.07 13.87 -6.56
CA MET A 179 -10.18 13.94 -5.10
C MET A 179 -11.44 14.69 -4.70
N GLY A 180 -11.98 14.36 -3.53
CA GLY A 180 -13.14 15.03 -2.95
C GLY A 180 -13.72 14.21 -1.81
N ASP A 181 -14.42 14.88 -0.89
CA ASP A 181 -14.88 14.28 0.35
C ASP A 181 -16.27 13.62 0.22
N ALA A 182 -17.05 13.94 -0.82
CA ALA A 182 -18.44 13.52 -0.95
C ALA A 182 -18.75 12.86 -2.31
N MET A 183 -19.26 11.64 -2.24
CA MET A 183 -19.95 10.92 -3.33
C MET A 183 -21.12 10.14 -2.71
N ASP A 184 -21.75 10.74 -1.70
CA ASP A 184 -22.88 10.21 -0.93
C ASP A 184 -24.00 11.26 -1.09
N GLU A 185 -25.25 10.99 -1.45
CA GLU A 185 -26.13 9.80 -1.34
C GLU A 185 -26.60 9.23 -2.69
#